data_AF-A0A9Q8ZH27-F1
#
_entry.id   AF-A0A9Q8ZH27-F1
#
_cell.length_a   1.000
_cell.length_b   1.000
_cell.length_c   1.000
_cell.angle_alpha   90.00
_cell.angle_beta   90.00
_cell.angle_gamma   90.00
#
_symmetry.space_group_name_H-M   'P 1'
#
loop_
_entity.id
_entity.type
_entity.pdbx_description
1 polymer ?
#
loop_
_entity_poly.entity_id
_entity_poly.type
_entity_poly.pdbx_seq_one_letter_code
_entity_poly.pdbx_strand_id
1 'polypeptide(L)'
;MSDTPIPITTQQAQSGISRDLRNNIYSALLSGPGIRNIEATLDESLRSSGFKDALRAYITELFRSGQATTCEEARNLAMQRIREQMRDGGKQSTNGTQDDHVNGEGAQEDGLDFDLRIPKAAIDAGAKSVMKELEKVCEITYEDDK
;
A
#
# COMPACT_ATOMS: atom_id res chain seq x y z
N MET A 1 -23.13 -19.66 -23.28
CA MET A 1 -22.73 -18.31 -23.76
C MET A 1 -21.28 -18.41 -24.20
N SER A 2 -20.96 -17.86 -25.37
CA SER A 2 -19.80 -18.17 -26.21
C SER A 2 -18.45 -17.76 -25.61
N ASP A 3 -17.53 -18.73 -25.66
CA ASP A 3 -16.12 -18.73 -25.26
C ASP A 3 -15.28 -18.01 -26.32
N THR A 4 -14.76 -16.82 -26.03
CA THR A 4 -13.87 -16.08 -26.94
C THR A 4 -12.56 -15.79 -26.22
N PRO A 5 -11.42 -16.40 -26.62
CA PRO A 5 -10.16 -16.22 -25.91
C PRO A 5 -9.55 -14.84 -26.16
N ILE A 6 -9.17 -14.15 -25.09
CA ILE A 6 -8.52 -12.83 -25.13
C ILE A 6 -7.03 -12.98 -24.78
N PRO A 7 -6.10 -12.57 -25.65
CA PRO A 7 -4.66 -12.76 -25.42
C PRO A 7 -4.13 -11.90 -24.27
N ILE A 8 -3.19 -12.48 -23.51
CA ILE A 8 -2.53 -11.91 -22.31
C ILE A 8 -1.14 -11.41 -22.72
N THR A 9 -0.71 -10.26 -22.21
CA THR A 9 0.70 -9.82 -22.31
C THR A 9 1.46 -10.01 -20.99
N THR A 10 2.77 -9.92 -21.14
CA THR A 10 3.84 -10.78 -20.61
C THR A 10 4.25 -10.58 -19.16
N GLN A 11 3.49 -9.78 -18.40
CA GLN A 11 3.54 -9.79 -16.93
C GLN A 11 2.37 -10.60 -16.33
N GLN A 12 1.84 -11.57 -17.09
CA GLN A 12 1.21 -12.80 -16.58
C GLN A 12 1.46 -12.95 -15.08
N ALA A 13 0.44 -13.15 -14.24
CA ALA A 13 -0.04 -14.51 -13.95
C ALA A 13 1.00 -15.44 -13.26
N GLN A 14 2.23 -14.97 -13.11
CA GLN A 14 3.31 -15.40 -12.25
C GLN A 14 2.97 -14.78 -10.88
N SER A 15 2.46 -15.50 -9.89
CA SER A 15 2.65 -16.92 -9.61
C SER A 15 1.47 -17.44 -8.78
N GLY A 16 0.57 -18.20 -9.39
CA GLY A 16 -0.26 -19.19 -8.68
C GLY A 16 -1.72 -19.30 -9.09
N ILE A 17 -2.35 -18.24 -9.60
CA ILE A 17 -3.81 -18.20 -9.82
C ILE A 17 -4.14 -17.87 -11.28
N SER A 18 -4.96 -18.72 -11.92
CA SER A 18 -5.39 -18.54 -13.31
C SER A 18 -6.16 -17.22 -13.49
N ARG A 19 -6.11 -16.66 -14.71
CA ARG A 19 -6.81 -15.41 -15.02
C ARG A 19 -8.33 -15.54 -14.80
N ASP A 20 -8.90 -16.69 -15.13
CA ASP A 20 -10.32 -16.96 -14.97
C ASP A 20 -10.71 -17.02 -13.49
N LEU A 21 -9.88 -17.68 -12.66
CA LEU A 21 -10.09 -17.71 -11.21
C LEU A 21 -10.02 -16.29 -10.61
N ARG A 22 -9.06 -15.48 -11.05
CA ARG A 22 -8.96 -14.08 -10.65
C ARG A 22 -10.21 -13.27 -11.04
N ASN A 23 -10.71 -13.44 -12.26
CA ASN A 23 -11.91 -12.74 -12.73
C ASN A 23 -13.16 -13.18 -11.97
N ASN A 24 -13.27 -14.48 -11.65
CA ASN A 24 -14.34 -15.03 -10.84
C ASN A 24 -14.31 -14.48 -9.42
N ILE A 25 -13.14 -14.42 -8.78
CA ILE A 25 -12.95 -13.79 -7.46
C ILE A 25 -13.39 -12.33 -7.50
N TYR A 26 -12.92 -11.55 -8.48
CA TYR A 26 -13.31 -10.15 -8.59
C TYR A 26 -14.82 -9.98 -8.81
N SER A 27 -15.41 -10.79 -9.67
CA SER A 27 -16.85 -10.74 -9.94
C SER A 27 -17.68 -11.10 -8.70
N ALA A 28 -17.22 -12.07 -7.90
CA ALA A 28 -17.85 -12.48 -6.66
C ALA A 28 -17.68 -11.47 -5.52
N LEU A 29 -16.50 -10.85 -5.40
CA LEU A 29 -16.27 -9.78 -4.43
C LEU A 29 -17.02 -8.49 -4.78
N LEU A 30 -17.23 -8.23 -6.07
CA LEU A 30 -17.98 -7.08 -6.59
C LEU A 30 -19.50 -7.26 -6.50
N SER A 31 -20.00 -8.49 -6.67
CA SER A 31 -21.43 -8.79 -6.51
C SER A 31 -21.89 -8.69 -5.05
N GLY A 32 -20.96 -8.86 -4.10
CA GLY A 32 -21.16 -8.67 -2.67
C GLY A 32 -20.60 -7.34 -2.14
N PRO A 33 -20.67 -7.13 -0.81
CA PRO A 33 -20.03 -5.98 -0.15
C PRO A 33 -18.53 -6.18 0.09
N GLY A 34 -17.91 -7.24 -0.46
CA GLY A 34 -16.55 -7.68 -0.10
C GLY A 34 -15.50 -6.60 -0.36
N ILE A 35 -15.51 -6.01 -1.56
CA ILE A 35 -14.58 -4.91 -1.90
C ILE A 35 -14.77 -3.73 -0.95
N ARG A 36 -16.02 -3.32 -0.72
CA ARG A 36 -16.34 -2.19 0.16
C ARG A 36 -15.91 -2.41 1.61
N ASN A 37 -16.00 -3.64 2.11
CA ASN A 37 -15.56 -4.00 3.46
C ASN A 37 -14.04 -3.96 3.59
N ILE A 38 -13.32 -4.46 2.57
CA ILE A 38 -11.85 -4.39 2.51
C ILE A 38 -11.41 -2.93 2.48
N GLU A 39 -12.02 -2.12 1.62
CA GLU A 39 -11.74 -0.69 1.51
C GLU A 39 -11.98 0.02 2.84
N ALA A 40 -13.15 -0.19 3.48
CA ALA A 40 -13.46 0.44 4.76
C ALA A 40 -12.46 0.07 5.87
N THR A 41 -12.02 -1.19 5.92
CA THR A 41 -11.05 -1.66 6.91
C THR A 41 -9.66 -1.05 6.68
N LEU A 42 -9.22 -1.00 5.42
CA LEU A 42 -7.95 -0.38 5.06
C LEU A 42 -8.00 1.14 5.32
N ASP A 43 -9.10 1.79 4.97
CA ASP A 43 -9.33 3.22 5.14
C ASP A 43 -9.23 3.65 6.61
N GLU A 44 -9.90 2.90 7.50
CA GLU A 44 -9.85 3.13 8.95
C GLU A 44 -8.45 2.86 9.51
N SER A 45 -7.78 1.80 9.05
CA SER A 45 -6.44 1.44 9.53
C SER A 45 -5.39 2.47 9.11
N LEU A 46 -5.50 3.02 7.90
CA LEU A 46 -4.62 4.09 7.40
C LEU A 46 -4.94 5.45 8.06
N ARG A 47 -6.19 5.69 8.44
CA ARG A 47 -6.58 6.90 9.16
C ARG A 47 -6.11 6.86 10.61
N SER A 48 -6.40 5.78 11.33
CA SER A 48 -6.06 5.63 12.77
C SER A 48 -4.55 5.64 13.04
N SER A 49 -3.74 5.28 12.04
CA SER A 49 -2.28 5.32 12.12
C SER A 49 -1.65 6.68 11.79
N GLY A 50 -2.46 7.69 11.41
CA GLY A 50 -1.95 9.01 11.03
C GLY A 50 -1.28 9.07 9.65
N PHE A 51 -1.22 7.95 8.92
CA PHE A 51 -0.58 7.88 7.60
C PHE A 51 -1.21 8.87 6.60
N LYS A 52 -2.54 9.00 6.62
CA LYS A 52 -3.26 9.94 5.75
C LYS A 52 -2.90 11.40 6.04
N ASP A 53 -2.69 11.74 7.31
CA ASP A 53 -2.32 13.09 7.72
C ASP A 53 -0.88 13.41 7.33
N ALA A 54 0.04 12.46 7.53
CA ALA A 54 1.42 12.57 7.06
C ALA A 54 1.50 12.72 5.53
N LEU A 55 0.72 11.94 4.78
CA LEU A 55 0.64 12.03 3.33
C LEU A 55 0.09 13.39 2.87
N ARG A 56 -0.95 13.89 3.54
CA ARG A 56 -1.52 15.22 3.25
C ARG A 56 -0.50 16.32 3.51
N ALA A 57 0.25 16.23 4.61
CA ALA A 57 1.28 17.21 4.95
C ALA A 57 2.41 17.20 3.91
N TYR A 58 2.88 16.03 3.50
CA TYR A 58 3.88 15.89 2.44
C TYR A 58 3.40 16.48 1.10
N ILE A 59 2.18 16.13 0.66
CA ILE A 59 1.63 16.68 -0.59
C ILE A 59 1.51 18.21 -0.51
N THR A 60 1.09 18.74 0.65
CA THR A 60 1.02 20.19 0.86
C THR A 60 2.40 20.83 0.73
N GLU A 61 3.44 20.17 1.24
CA GLU A 61 4.82 20.64 1.10
C GLU A 61 5.32 20.57 -0.35
N LEU A 62 4.97 19.52 -1.10
CA LEU A 62 5.30 19.43 -2.53
C LEU A 62 4.77 20.64 -3.32
N PHE A 63 3.55 21.09 -3.00
CA PHE A 63 2.98 22.28 -3.63
C PHE A 63 3.55 23.59 -3.09
N ARG A 64 3.88 23.68 -1.80
CA ARG A 64 4.50 24.88 -1.21
C ARG A 64 5.92 25.12 -1.71
N SER A 65 6.70 24.05 -1.80
CA SER A 65 8.09 24.07 -2.29
C SER A 65 8.17 24.26 -3.81
N GLY A 66 7.05 24.05 -4.53
CA GLY A 66 7.00 24.09 -5.98
C GLY A 66 7.58 22.83 -6.66
N GLN A 67 7.89 21.78 -5.89
CA GLN A 67 8.34 20.48 -6.43
C GLN A 67 7.25 19.78 -7.24
N ALA A 68 5.97 20.02 -6.92
CA ALA A 68 4.84 19.63 -7.73
C ALA A 68 4.01 20.86 -8.10
N THR A 69 3.62 20.95 -9.37
CA THR A 69 2.72 21.99 -9.87
C THR A 69 1.37 21.42 -10.33
N THR A 70 1.30 20.10 -10.52
CA THR A 70 0.09 19.39 -10.90
C THR A 70 -0.23 18.26 -9.93
N CYS A 71 -1.51 17.84 -9.91
CA CYS A 71 -1.96 16.70 -9.11
C CYS A 71 -1.25 15.40 -9.50
N GLU A 72 -0.94 15.21 -10.78
CA GLU A 72 -0.27 14.01 -11.27
C GLU A 72 1.20 13.95 -10.82
N GLU A 73 1.91 15.08 -10.86
CA GLU A 73 3.28 15.19 -10.32
C GLU A 73 3.31 14.90 -8.82
N ALA A 74 2.42 15.51 -8.05
CA ALA A 74 2.34 15.28 -6.61
C ALA A 74 2.05 13.81 -6.28
N ARG A 75 1.17 13.16 -7.05
CA ARG A 75 0.88 11.72 -6.91
C ARG A 75 2.11 10.87 -7.20
N ASN A 76 2.82 11.17 -8.28
CA ASN A 76 3.98 10.38 -8.70
C ASN A 76 5.13 10.51 -7.69
N LEU A 77 5.39 11.72 -7.19
CA LEU A 77 6.40 12.00 -6.16
C LEU A 77 6.03 11.34 -4.83
N ALA A 78 4.78 11.46 -4.38
CA ALA A 78 4.31 10.78 -3.16
C ALA A 78 4.43 9.25 -3.26
N MET A 79 4.03 8.67 -4.39
CA MET A 79 4.17 7.22 -4.57
C MET A 79 5.62 6.76 -4.68
N GLN A 80 6.50 7.58 -5.25
CA GLN A 80 7.93 7.30 -5.26
C GLN A 80 8.48 7.31 -3.83
N ARG A 81 8.20 8.35 -3.04
CA ARG A 81 8.65 8.46 -1.65
C ARG A 81 8.15 7.30 -0.77
N ILE A 82 6.87 6.92 -0.90
CA ILE A 82 6.30 5.75 -0.20
C ILE A 82 7.07 4.47 -0.57
N ARG A 83 7.34 4.24 -1.87
CA ARG A 83 8.07 3.05 -2.33
C ARG A 83 9.50 3.01 -1.82
N GLU A 84 10.19 4.14 -1.82
CA GLU A 84 11.55 4.27 -1.30
C GLU A 84 11.61 3.94 0.19
N GLN A 85 10.74 4.55 1.00
CA GLN A 85 10.68 4.31 2.44
C GLN A 85 10.21 2.90 2.80
N MET A 86 9.37 2.27 1.99
CA MET A 86 8.98 0.86 2.15
C MET A 86 10.13 -0.10 1.80
N ARG A 87 11.00 0.26 0.85
CA ARG A 87 12.16 -0.56 0.44
C ARG A 87 13.32 -0.48 1.43
N ASP A 88 13.48 0.66 2.08
CA ASP A 88 14.55 0.90 3.08
C ASP A 88 14.20 0.37 4.50
N GLY A 89 13.09 -0.38 4.61
CA GLY A 89 12.46 -0.89 5.83
C GLY A 89 13.23 -1.94 6.65
N GLY A 90 14.57 -1.91 6.63
CA GLY A 90 15.43 -2.60 7.60
C GLY A 90 15.96 -1.72 8.73
N LYS A 91 15.86 -0.39 8.62
CA LYS A 91 16.29 0.54 9.68
C LYS A 91 15.09 1.26 10.29
N GLN A 92 14.68 0.74 11.43
CA GLN A 92 13.71 1.37 12.30
C GLN A 92 14.34 2.64 12.90
N SER A 93 14.09 3.82 12.30
CA SER A 93 14.15 5.07 13.04
C SER A 93 13.04 5.03 14.08
N THR A 94 13.38 4.51 15.25
CA THR A 94 12.60 4.61 16.47
C THR A 94 12.62 6.08 16.89
N ASN A 95 11.45 6.66 17.11
CA ASN A 95 11.35 7.90 17.87
C ASN A 95 11.87 7.62 19.28
N GLY A 96 13.14 7.94 19.50
CA GLY A 96 13.81 7.90 20.79
C GLY A 96 14.41 9.27 21.05
N THR A 97 13.81 10.00 21.98
CA THR A 97 14.35 11.21 22.58
C THR A 97 15.75 10.91 23.14
N GLN A 98 16.82 11.44 22.55
CA GLN A 98 18.05 11.68 23.31
C GLN A 98 18.94 12.76 22.67
N ASP A 99 19.28 13.69 23.55
CA ASP A 99 20.37 14.67 23.53
C ASP A 99 21.73 14.11 23.05
N ASP A 100 22.61 15.04 22.70
CA ASP A 100 24.09 14.92 22.64
C ASP A 100 24.76 14.33 21.37
N HIS A 101 25.41 15.24 20.60
CA HIS A 101 26.67 15.14 19.80
C HIS A 101 26.99 13.83 19.01
N VAL A 102 27.46 13.81 17.75
CA VAL A 102 28.68 14.43 17.14
C VAL A 102 28.67 14.24 15.59
N ASN A 103 29.33 15.18 14.90
CA ASN A 103 29.45 15.40 13.43
C ASN A 103 29.71 14.21 12.48
N GLY A 104 29.13 14.30 11.27
CA GLY A 104 29.56 13.57 10.07
C GLY A 104 28.70 13.88 8.82
N GLU A 105 29.12 14.90 8.06
CA GLU A 105 28.73 15.32 6.70
C GLU A 105 27.70 14.48 5.92
N GLY A 106 26.52 15.07 5.71
CA GLY A 106 25.55 14.67 4.70
C GLY A 106 24.45 15.72 4.61
N ALA A 107 24.51 16.56 3.58
CA ALA A 107 23.50 17.49 3.08
C ALA A 107 22.34 17.84 4.04
N GLN A 108 22.41 19.04 4.61
CA GLN A 108 21.27 19.73 5.18
C GLN A 108 20.16 19.89 4.12
N GLU A 109 19.15 19.04 4.15
CA GLU A 109 17.79 19.44 3.81
C GLU A 109 17.05 19.65 5.13
N ASP A 110 16.79 20.91 5.48
CA ASP A 110 15.79 21.35 6.47
C ASP A 110 14.37 20.98 5.98
N GLY A 111 14.16 19.71 5.63
CA GLY A 111 12.90 19.16 5.17
C GLY A 111 12.31 18.32 6.28
N LEU A 112 11.12 18.72 6.75
CA LEU A 112 10.27 17.91 7.60
C LEU A 112 10.33 16.44 7.14
N ASP A 113 10.91 15.54 7.95
CA ASP A 113 11.03 14.14 7.57
C ASP A 113 9.66 13.48 7.69
N PHE A 114 8.91 13.50 6.58
CA PHE A 114 7.60 12.88 6.51
C PHE A 114 7.76 11.36 6.43
N ASP A 115 7.36 10.67 7.49
CA ASP A 115 7.26 9.21 7.50
C ASP A 115 6.00 8.77 6.74
N LEU A 116 6.18 8.36 5.48
CA LEU A 116 5.17 7.80 4.58
C LEU A 116 5.32 6.27 4.45
N ARG A 117 5.84 5.60 5.48
CA ARG A 117 5.80 4.13 5.53
C ARG A 117 4.38 3.68 5.81
N ILE A 118 3.93 2.70 5.02
CA ILE A 118 2.62 2.08 5.24
C ILE A 118 2.69 1.31 6.56
N PRO A 119 1.84 1.63 7.55
CA PRO A 119 1.89 0.99 8.86
C PRO A 119 1.61 -0.50 8.76
N LYS A 120 2.44 -1.34 9.39
CA LYS A 120 2.26 -2.80 9.41
C LYS A 120 0.87 -3.21 9.89
N ALA A 121 0.32 -2.51 10.88
CA ALA A 121 -1.04 -2.74 11.36
C ALA A 121 -2.11 -2.60 10.25
N ALA A 122 -1.93 -1.65 9.32
CA ALA A 122 -2.85 -1.47 8.19
C ALA A 122 -2.67 -2.57 7.14
N ILE A 123 -1.44 -3.04 6.91
CA ILE A 123 -1.15 -4.19 6.04
C ILE A 123 -1.80 -5.44 6.60
N ASP A 124 -1.60 -5.72 7.90
CA ASP A 124 -2.14 -6.91 8.56
C ASP A 124 -3.68 -6.87 8.61
N ALA A 125 -4.27 -5.71 8.93
CA ALA A 125 -5.72 -5.55 8.93
C ALA A 125 -6.32 -5.71 7.52
N GLY A 126 -5.66 -5.13 6.51
CA GLY A 126 -6.04 -5.29 5.11
C GLY A 126 -5.97 -6.75 4.67
N ALA A 127 -4.86 -7.44 4.94
CA ALA A 127 -4.68 -8.86 4.61
C ALA A 127 -5.73 -9.75 5.28
N LYS A 128 -6.00 -9.53 6.57
CA LYS A 128 -7.06 -10.24 7.30
C LYS A 128 -8.45 -9.99 6.71
N SER A 129 -8.73 -8.75 6.33
CA SER A 129 -10.01 -8.40 5.69
C SER A 129 -10.15 -9.06 4.32
N VAL A 130 -9.08 -9.10 3.54
CA VAL A 130 -9.07 -9.78 2.23
C VAL A 130 -9.30 -11.27 2.43
N MET A 131 -8.60 -11.94 3.34
CA MET A 131 -8.82 -13.36 3.64
C MET A 131 -10.27 -13.63 4.05
N LYS A 132 -10.80 -12.87 5.00
CA LYS A 132 -12.19 -13.02 5.48
C LYS A 132 -13.24 -12.85 4.38
N GLU A 133 -13.03 -11.94 3.43
CA GLU A 133 -13.96 -11.75 2.32
C GLU A 133 -13.76 -12.80 1.22
N LEU A 134 -12.51 -13.27 1.00
CA LEU A 134 -12.21 -14.36 0.09
C LEU A 134 -12.82 -15.69 0.55
N GLU A 135 -12.78 -16.01 1.84
CA GLU A 135 -13.40 -17.21 2.44
C GLU A 135 -14.91 -17.30 2.17
N LYS A 136 -15.59 -16.17 1.92
CA LYS A 136 -17.03 -16.16 1.61
C LYS A 136 -17.33 -16.50 0.16
N VAL A 137 -16.36 -16.31 -0.73
CA VAL A 137 -16.55 -16.43 -2.18
C VAL A 137 -15.73 -17.56 -2.80
N CYS A 138 -14.75 -18.09 -2.08
CA CYS A 138 -13.85 -19.14 -2.50
C CYS A 138 -13.51 -20.07 -1.34
N GLU A 139 -13.31 -21.35 -1.65
CA GLU A 139 -12.74 -22.31 -0.71
C GLU A 139 -11.22 -22.14 -0.71
N ILE A 140 -10.65 -21.89 0.48
CA ILE A 140 -9.20 -21.74 0.64
C ILE A 140 -8.65 -23.06 1.19
N THR A 141 -7.98 -23.81 0.32
CA THR A 141 -7.24 -25.03 0.68
C THR A 141 -5.79 -24.67 1.00
N TYR A 142 -5.31 -25.04 2.18
CA TYR A 142 -3.89 -24.99 2.51
C TYR A 142 -3.27 -26.34 2.15
N GLU A 143 -2.20 -26.36 1.36
CA GLU A 143 -1.36 -27.55 1.29
C GLU A 143 -0.66 -27.70 2.65
N ASP A 144 -0.98 -28.76 3.39
CA ASP A 144 -0.24 -29.12 4.60
C ASP A 144 1.19 -29.49 4.17
N ASP A 145 2.12 -28.53 4.26
CA ASP A 145 3.54 -28.79 4.11
C ASP A 145 3.95 -29.84 5.16
N LYS A 146 4.34 -31.02 4.67
CA LYS A 146 4.72 -32.19 5.46
C LYS A 146 6.22 -32.26 5.69
#